data_AF-A0A951B0X2-F1
#
_entry.id   AF-A0A951B0X2-F1
#
_cell.length_a   1.000
_cell.length_b   1.000
_cell.length_c   1.000
_cell.angle_alpha   90.00
_cell.angle_beta   90.00
_cell.angle_gamma   90.00
#
_symmetry.space_group_name_H-M   'P 1'
#
loop_
_entity.id
_entity.type
_entity.pdbx_description
1 polymer ?
#
loop_
_entity_poly.entity_id
_entity_poly.type
_entity_poly.pdbx_seq_one_letter_code
_entity_poly.pdbx_strand_id
1 'polypeptide(L)'
;MDEQERALAEHLLRLTSEARERLEQDPFGNPVLAMSLAISRMIDTGVLNPDRIGAVIRLLRNDAYVRRAARLAAYVGGTDLQASTAAMHAFAARLARPDPLHGAGSWDRYRGQTERTRFAAVFTAHPTFSMPWRIAQCLADLASGGPAPPPEESHRPGKPTLEGEFRQACAAIETGRDAIDQLCAALLGAAREAWPDRWTTLVPHPVILTSWVGYDTDGRTDIAWWDTLRLRLRMKSMQLRRLAGQVRPVAAAAELWRR
;
A
#
# COMPACT_ATOMS: atom_id res chain seq x y z
N MET A 1 14.19 -27.20 -4.89
CA MET A 1 14.28 -26.69 -3.51
C MET A 1 14.72 -27.85 -2.65
N ASP A 2 15.77 -27.68 -1.86
CA ASP A 2 16.36 -28.79 -1.12
C ASP A 2 15.48 -29.13 0.11
N GLU A 3 14.98 -30.36 0.16
CA GLU A 3 14.18 -30.89 1.27
C GLU A 3 14.91 -30.76 2.62
N GLN A 4 16.24 -30.80 2.57
CA GLN A 4 17.11 -30.62 3.74
C GLN A 4 17.06 -29.20 4.32
N GLU A 5 16.99 -28.16 3.47
CA GLU A 5 16.90 -26.76 3.91
C GLU A 5 15.57 -26.49 4.62
N ARG A 6 14.48 -27.09 4.13
CA ARG A 6 13.16 -26.96 4.74
C ARG A 6 13.09 -27.67 6.08
N ALA A 7 13.60 -28.91 6.17
CA ALA A 7 13.67 -29.65 7.41
C ALA A 7 14.51 -28.91 8.48
N LEU A 8 15.62 -28.29 8.07
CA LEU A 8 16.46 -27.47 8.95
C LEU A 8 15.71 -26.23 9.47
N ALA A 9 15.02 -25.50 8.60
CA ALA A 9 14.23 -24.34 9.02
C ALA A 9 13.11 -24.73 9.99
N GLU A 10 12.40 -25.83 9.72
CA GLU A 10 11.37 -26.35 10.61
C GLU A 10 11.93 -26.77 11.97
N HIS A 11 13.11 -27.40 12.00
CA HIS A 11 13.78 -27.73 13.26
C HIS A 11 14.14 -26.49 14.07
N LEU A 12 14.72 -25.46 13.45
CA LEU A 12 15.05 -24.20 14.12
C LEU A 12 13.80 -23.45 14.63
N LEU A 13 12.70 -23.50 13.87
CA LEU A 13 11.41 -22.95 14.30
C LEU A 13 10.85 -23.71 15.52
N ARG A 14 10.90 -25.06 15.51
CA ARG A 14 10.50 -25.88 16.66
C ARG A 14 11.30 -25.55 17.91
N LEU A 15 12.63 -25.50 17.80
CA LEU A 15 13.50 -25.10 18.92
C LEU A 15 13.14 -23.71 19.46
N THR A 16 12.79 -22.77 18.57
CA THR A 16 12.37 -21.42 18.98
C THR A 16 11.05 -21.45 19.75
N SER A 17 10.07 -22.26 19.32
CA SER A 17 8.80 -22.44 20.02
C SER A 17 9.02 -23.09 21.39
N GLU A 18 9.79 -24.18 21.46
CA GLU A 18 10.11 -24.87 22.72
C GLU A 18 10.82 -23.93 23.71
N ALA A 19 11.74 -23.10 23.24
CA ALA A 19 12.42 -22.12 24.08
C ALA A 19 11.46 -21.06 24.63
N ARG A 20 10.43 -20.66 23.86
CA ARG A 20 9.39 -19.74 24.31
C ARG A 20 8.42 -20.37 25.30
N GLU A 21 8.01 -21.62 25.07
CA GLU A 21 7.14 -22.36 26.00
C GLU A 21 7.81 -22.55 27.37
N ARG A 22 9.13 -22.82 27.38
CA ARG A 22 9.89 -22.89 28.65
C ARG A 22 9.92 -21.58 29.43
N LEU A 23 9.85 -20.43 28.77
CA LEU A 23 9.74 -19.12 29.44
C LEU A 23 8.46 -19.01 30.26
N GLU A 24 7.36 -19.62 29.82
CA GLU A 24 6.10 -19.61 30.57
C GLU A 24 6.21 -20.36 31.90
N GLN A 25 7.21 -21.25 32.04
CA GLN A 25 7.46 -22.07 33.22
C GLN A 25 8.67 -21.60 34.03
N ASP A 26 9.54 -20.77 33.44
CA ASP A 26 10.74 -20.21 34.08
C ASP A 26 10.79 -18.68 33.87
N PRO A 27 10.44 -17.87 34.89
CA PRO A 27 10.48 -16.42 34.80
C PRO A 27 11.89 -15.82 34.63
N PHE A 28 12.95 -16.62 34.80
CA PHE A 28 14.34 -16.23 34.55
C PHE A 28 14.87 -16.74 33.20
N GLY A 29 14.05 -17.46 32.44
CA GLY A 29 14.40 -17.98 31.13
C GLY A 29 14.70 -16.87 30.12
N ASN A 30 15.62 -17.12 29.19
CA ASN A 30 15.88 -16.25 28.07
C ASN A 30 15.83 -17.04 26.75
N PRO A 31 14.70 -17.05 26.03
CA PRO A 31 14.54 -17.84 24.81
C PRO A 31 15.51 -17.42 23.69
N VAL A 32 15.90 -16.14 23.66
CA VAL A 32 16.87 -15.64 22.67
C VAL A 32 18.26 -16.18 22.96
N LEU A 33 18.68 -16.18 24.23
CA LEU A 33 19.96 -16.76 24.64
C LEU A 33 19.99 -18.27 24.42
N ALA A 34 18.90 -18.98 24.77
CA ALA A 34 18.78 -20.42 24.55
C ALA A 34 18.92 -20.77 23.06
N MET A 35 18.25 -20.02 22.18
CA MET A 35 18.40 -20.19 20.73
C MET A 35 19.80 -19.83 20.23
N SER A 36 20.42 -18.79 20.78
CA SER A 36 21.79 -18.41 20.42
C SER A 36 22.80 -19.51 20.76
N LEU A 37 22.66 -20.14 21.94
CA LEU A 37 23.48 -21.30 22.32
C LEU A 37 23.23 -22.52 21.42
N ALA A 38 21.96 -22.80 21.09
CA ALA A 38 21.61 -23.91 20.20
C ALA A 38 22.24 -23.71 18.80
N ILE A 39 22.09 -22.52 18.22
CA ILE A 39 22.69 -22.15 16.94
C ILE A 39 24.22 -22.25 17.02
N SER A 40 24.85 -21.75 18.09
CA SER A 40 26.31 -21.83 18.29
C SER A 40 26.79 -23.27 18.26
N ARG A 41 26.14 -24.17 19.01
CA ARG A 41 26.50 -25.61 19.01
C ARG A 41 26.33 -26.26 17.64
N MET A 42 25.28 -25.88 16.90
CA MET A 42 25.06 -26.38 15.54
C MET A 42 26.13 -25.87 14.56
N ILE A 43 26.68 -24.68 14.78
CA ILE A 43 27.83 -24.16 14.03
C ILE A 43 29.10 -24.95 14.40
N ASP A 44 29.37 -25.14 15.70
CA ASP A 44 30.56 -25.85 16.18
C ASP A 44 30.62 -27.32 15.70
N THR A 45 29.45 -27.96 15.55
CA THR A 45 29.32 -29.34 15.05
C THR A 45 29.22 -29.43 13.53
N GLY A 46 29.27 -28.30 12.81
CA GLY A 46 29.18 -28.24 11.34
C GLY A 46 27.79 -28.50 10.76
N VAL A 47 26.76 -28.66 11.59
CA VAL A 47 25.37 -28.79 11.14
C VAL A 47 24.89 -27.52 10.44
N LEU A 48 25.23 -26.35 11.00
CA LEU A 48 25.04 -25.03 10.41
C LEU A 48 26.36 -24.49 9.89
N ASN A 49 26.31 -23.90 8.70
CA ASN A 49 27.39 -23.13 8.10
C ASN A 49 26.80 -21.87 7.44
N PRO A 50 27.63 -20.91 6.98
CA PRO A 50 27.12 -19.67 6.39
C PRO A 50 26.13 -19.87 5.24
N ASP A 51 26.35 -20.87 4.39
CA ASP A 51 25.49 -21.15 3.24
C ASP A 51 24.11 -21.65 3.67
N ARG A 52 24.07 -22.61 4.61
CA ARG A 52 22.83 -23.14 5.19
C ARG A 52 22.07 -22.09 5.97
N ILE A 53 22.76 -21.24 6.72
CA ILE A 53 22.15 -20.10 7.42
C ILE A 53 21.53 -19.15 6.39
N GLY A 54 22.26 -18.82 5.31
CA GLY A 54 21.76 -18.00 4.22
C GLY A 54 20.52 -18.59 3.56
N ALA A 55 20.49 -19.90 3.33
CA ALA A 55 19.35 -20.61 2.77
C ALA A 55 18.11 -20.54 3.68
N VAL A 56 18.28 -20.83 4.98
CA VAL A 56 17.20 -20.71 5.98
C VAL A 56 16.67 -19.28 6.04
N ILE A 57 17.54 -18.27 6.05
CA ILE A 57 17.12 -16.85 6.04
C ILE A 57 16.29 -16.53 4.79
N ARG A 58 16.73 -16.96 3.60
CA ARG A 58 15.98 -16.74 2.35
C ARG A 58 14.62 -17.41 2.39
N LEU A 59 14.54 -18.66 2.88
CA LEU A 59 13.28 -19.39 3.01
C LEU A 59 12.30 -18.66 3.95
N LEU A 60 12.73 -18.37 5.18
CA LEU A 60 11.89 -17.68 6.17
C LEU A 60 11.44 -16.30 5.68
N ARG A 61 12.33 -15.58 4.99
CA ARG A 61 12.03 -14.27 4.39
C ARG A 61 10.99 -14.38 3.29
N ASN A 62 11.11 -15.35 2.38
CA ASN A 62 10.16 -15.55 1.28
C ASN A 62 8.77 -15.94 1.83
N ASP A 63 8.72 -16.84 2.80
CA ASP A 63 7.47 -17.25 3.46
C ASP A 63 6.82 -16.08 4.21
N ALA A 64 7.61 -15.27 4.93
CA ALA A 64 7.12 -14.07 5.60
C ALA A 64 6.61 -13.02 4.60
N TYR A 65 7.26 -12.90 3.43
CA TYR A 65 6.89 -11.97 2.37
C TYR A 65 5.55 -12.34 1.72
N VAL A 66 5.33 -13.61 1.38
CA VAL A 66 4.04 -14.09 0.85
C VAL A 66 2.93 -13.91 1.89
N ARG A 67 3.18 -14.28 3.16
CA ARG A 67 2.20 -14.05 4.23
C ARG A 67 1.92 -12.56 4.47
N ARG A 68 2.91 -11.69 4.28
CA ARG A 68 2.70 -10.23 4.36
C ARG A 68 1.76 -9.76 3.26
N ALA A 69 1.94 -10.23 2.02
CA ALA A 69 1.05 -9.90 0.91
C ALA A 69 -0.39 -10.35 1.20
N ALA A 70 -0.57 -11.58 1.66
CA ALA A 70 -1.89 -12.11 2.04
C ALA A 70 -2.57 -11.30 3.16
N ARG A 71 -1.80 -10.88 4.18
CA ARG A 71 -2.33 -10.01 5.25
C ARG A 71 -2.72 -8.63 4.72
N LEU A 72 -1.93 -8.04 3.82
CA LEU A 72 -2.25 -6.76 3.20
C LEU A 72 -3.54 -6.84 2.38
N ALA A 73 -3.69 -7.90 1.57
CA ALA A 73 -4.91 -8.17 0.82
C ALA A 73 -6.12 -8.31 1.75
N ALA A 74 -6.02 -9.14 2.79
CA ALA A 74 -7.11 -9.36 3.75
C ALA A 74 -7.50 -8.07 4.50
N TYR A 75 -6.51 -7.24 4.87
CA TYR A 75 -6.72 -5.99 5.59
C TYR A 75 -7.60 -4.99 4.82
N VAL A 76 -7.52 -4.99 3.49
CA VAL A 76 -8.31 -4.08 2.63
C VAL A 76 -9.58 -4.71 2.06
N GLY A 77 -9.95 -5.91 2.50
CA GLY A 77 -11.19 -6.59 2.07
C GLY A 77 -11.01 -7.62 0.94
N GLY A 78 -9.77 -8.00 0.62
CA GLY A 78 -9.44 -9.02 -0.38
C GLY A 78 -8.95 -8.45 -1.71
N THR A 79 -8.85 -9.31 -2.72
CA THR A 79 -8.32 -8.98 -4.06
C THR A 79 -9.36 -9.01 -5.17
N ASP A 80 -10.63 -9.25 -4.83
CA ASP A 80 -11.72 -9.26 -5.81
C ASP A 80 -12.09 -7.83 -6.20
N LEU A 81 -11.75 -7.48 -7.44
CA LEU A 81 -12.05 -6.17 -8.02
C LEU A 81 -13.57 -5.94 -8.15
N GLN A 82 -14.35 -6.97 -8.51
CA GLN A 82 -15.79 -6.84 -8.64
C GLN A 82 -16.45 -6.57 -7.28
N ALA A 83 -16.02 -7.28 -6.24
CA ALA A 83 -16.47 -7.01 -4.87
C ALA A 83 -16.12 -5.59 -4.41
N SER A 84 -14.91 -5.12 -4.73
CA SER A 84 -14.46 -3.76 -4.40
C SER A 84 -15.31 -2.69 -5.09
N THR A 85 -15.56 -2.84 -6.40
CA THR A 85 -16.43 -1.94 -7.17
C THR A 85 -17.87 -1.98 -6.65
N ALA A 86 -18.41 -3.17 -6.38
CA ALA A 86 -19.76 -3.32 -5.82
C ALA A 86 -19.90 -2.64 -4.44
N ALA A 87 -18.87 -2.73 -3.59
CA ALA A 87 -18.86 -2.04 -2.30
C ALA A 87 -18.88 -0.51 -2.45
N MET A 88 -18.16 0.04 -3.43
CA MET A 88 -18.20 1.48 -3.73
C MET A 88 -19.59 1.92 -4.21
N HIS A 89 -20.23 1.16 -5.11
CA HIS A 89 -21.60 1.43 -5.55
C HIS A 89 -22.62 1.34 -4.42
N ALA A 90 -22.53 0.30 -3.57
CA ALA A 90 -23.41 0.15 -2.42
C ALA A 90 -23.25 1.30 -1.42
N PHE A 91 -22.01 1.75 -1.19
CA PHE A 91 -21.72 2.93 -0.38
C PHE A 91 -22.34 4.21 -0.97
N ALA A 92 -22.12 4.45 -2.26
CA ALA A 92 -22.66 5.62 -2.96
C ALA A 92 -24.19 5.65 -2.96
N ALA A 93 -24.83 4.51 -3.24
CA ALA A 93 -26.28 4.36 -3.19
C ALA A 93 -26.82 4.63 -1.78
N ARG A 94 -26.15 4.12 -0.74
CA ARG A 94 -26.53 4.37 0.66
C ARG A 94 -26.47 5.84 1.03
N LEU A 95 -25.49 6.60 0.54
CA LEU A 95 -25.41 8.04 0.76
C LEU A 95 -26.54 8.82 0.08
N ALA A 96 -27.00 8.35 -1.09
CA ALA A 96 -28.09 8.96 -1.84
C ALA A 96 -29.48 8.63 -1.28
N ARG A 97 -29.60 7.63 -0.38
CA ARG A 97 -30.89 7.25 0.21
C ARG A 97 -31.51 8.39 1.01
N PRO A 98 -32.84 8.56 0.92
CA PRO A 98 -33.59 9.45 1.80
C PRO A 98 -33.35 9.16 3.28
N ASP A 99 -33.33 10.21 4.10
CA ASP A 99 -33.29 10.05 5.54
C ASP A 99 -34.73 9.86 6.06
N PRO A 100 -35.07 8.74 6.71
CA PRO A 100 -36.41 8.54 7.25
C PRO A 100 -36.81 9.62 8.28
N LEU A 101 -35.82 10.24 8.96
CA LEU A 101 -36.05 11.24 10.01
C LEU A 101 -36.07 12.68 9.49
N HIS A 102 -35.56 12.92 8.28
CA HIS A 102 -35.43 14.27 7.71
C HIS A 102 -36.07 14.42 6.31
N GLY A 103 -36.86 13.43 5.87
CA GLY A 103 -37.55 13.43 4.57
C GLY A 103 -36.65 13.02 3.39
N ALA A 104 -37.16 13.20 2.16
CA ALA A 104 -36.39 12.95 0.93
C ALA A 104 -34.98 13.51 1.08
N GLY A 105 -33.96 12.65 0.94
CA GLY A 105 -32.56 13.02 1.16
C GLY A 105 -32.30 14.25 0.31
N SER A 106 -32.09 15.40 0.94
CA SER A 106 -32.02 16.63 0.16
C SER A 106 -30.75 16.58 -0.67
N TRP A 107 -30.85 17.01 -1.93
CA TRP A 107 -29.71 17.21 -2.82
C TRP A 107 -28.55 17.92 -2.08
N ASP A 108 -28.85 18.92 -1.26
CA ASP A 108 -27.88 19.66 -0.45
C ASP A 108 -27.17 18.79 0.60
N ARG A 109 -27.86 17.84 1.24
CA ARG A 109 -27.24 16.89 2.17
C ARG A 109 -26.29 15.96 1.43
N TYR A 110 -26.70 15.42 0.28
CA TYR A 110 -25.84 14.57 -0.54
C TYR A 110 -24.59 15.32 -1.00
N ARG A 111 -24.78 16.55 -1.49
CA ARG A 111 -23.71 17.47 -1.86
C ARG A 111 -22.75 17.72 -0.69
N GLY A 112 -23.27 18.08 0.49
CA GLY A 112 -22.44 18.33 1.69
C GLY A 112 -21.70 17.09 2.23
N GLN A 113 -22.11 15.89 1.85
CA GLN A 113 -21.41 14.64 2.21
C GLN A 113 -20.32 14.27 1.21
N THR A 114 -20.49 14.62 -0.07
CA THR A 114 -19.63 14.18 -1.18
C THR A 114 -18.65 15.24 -1.65
N GLU A 115 -19.01 16.52 -1.55
CA GLU A 115 -18.17 17.69 -1.85
C GLU A 115 -17.47 18.24 -0.60
N ARG A 116 -17.34 17.45 0.46
CA ARG A 116 -16.50 17.82 1.60
C ARG A 116 -15.42 16.77 1.74
N THR A 117 -14.17 17.21 1.72
CA THR A 117 -13.05 16.33 2.06
C THR A 117 -13.19 15.87 3.51
N ARG A 118 -13.37 14.57 3.68
CA ARG A 118 -13.50 13.90 4.99
C ARG A 118 -12.22 13.21 5.40
N PHE A 119 -11.46 12.71 4.41
CA PHE A 119 -10.24 11.97 4.65
C PHE A 119 -9.09 12.53 3.81
N ALA A 120 -7.90 12.51 4.39
CA ALA A 120 -6.66 12.79 3.70
C ALA A 120 -5.69 11.63 3.97
N ALA A 121 -5.15 11.02 2.92
CA ALA A 121 -4.02 10.11 3.04
C ALA A 121 -2.73 10.91 2.81
N VAL A 122 -1.81 10.86 3.77
CA VAL A 122 -0.53 11.56 3.72
C VAL A 122 0.58 10.53 3.53
N PHE A 123 1.22 10.53 2.36
CA PHE A 123 2.35 9.64 2.06
C PHE A 123 3.65 10.23 2.61
N THR A 124 4.27 9.50 3.54
CA THR A 124 5.56 9.84 4.16
C THR A 124 6.66 8.90 3.68
N ALA A 125 7.92 9.33 3.80
CA ALA A 125 9.06 8.45 3.55
C ALA A 125 9.23 7.45 4.70
N HIS A 126 9.75 6.26 4.40
CA HIS A 126 9.84 5.17 5.38
C HIS A 126 11.31 4.75 5.63
N PRO A 127 12.06 5.47 6.48
CA PRO A 127 13.50 5.27 6.59
C PRO A 127 13.88 3.92 7.22
N THR A 128 13.07 3.41 8.15
CA THR A 128 13.48 2.28 9.02
C THR A 128 13.12 0.90 8.47
N PHE A 129 12.14 0.82 7.56
CA PHE A 129 11.72 -0.47 6.97
C PHE A 129 11.68 -0.42 5.44
N SER A 130 12.63 0.32 4.85
CA SER A 130 12.79 0.39 3.41
C SER A 130 13.05 -0.99 2.82
N MET A 131 12.57 -1.20 1.60
CA MET A 131 12.89 -2.35 0.76
C MET A 131 13.22 -1.85 -0.64
N PRO A 132 13.96 -2.61 -1.46
CA PRO A 132 14.21 -2.22 -2.84
C PRO A 132 12.90 -1.97 -3.57
N TRP A 133 12.86 -0.93 -4.41
CA TRP A 133 11.62 -0.50 -5.07
C TRP A 133 10.91 -1.63 -5.81
N ARG A 134 11.67 -2.45 -6.56
CA ARG A 134 11.14 -3.63 -7.25
C ARG A 134 10.41 -4.59 -6.30
N ILE A 135 10.98 -4.83 -5.11
CA ILE A 135 10.38 -5.69 -4.09
C ILE A 135 9.10 -5.09 -3.52
N ALA A 136 9.02 -3.77 -3.38
CA ALA A 136 7.78 -3.10 -2.97
C ALA A 136 6.69 -3.22 -4.04
N GLN A 137 7.04 -3.07 -5.33
CA GLN A 137 6.10 -3.24 -6.43
C GLN A 137 5.57 -4.67 -6.48
N CYS A 138 6.45 -5.67 -6.46
CA CYS A 138 6.01 -7.07 -6.44
C CYS A 138 5.15 -7.42 -5.22
N LEU A 139 5.39 -6.76 -4.07
CA LEU A 139 4.58 -6.96 -2.87
C LEU A 139 3.18 -6.41 -3.07
N ALA A 140 3.09 -5.22 -3.67
CA ALA A 140 1.80 -4.60 -4.01
C ALA A 140 1.05 -5.45 -5.04
N ASP A 141 1.71 -5.88 -6.11
CA ASP A 141 1.12 -6.75 -7.13
C ASP A 141 0.57 -8.04 -6.53
N LEU A 142 1.37 -8.74 -5.71
CA LEU A 142 0.94 -9.95 -5.03
C LEU A 142 -0.22 -9.70 -4.05
N ALA A 143 -0.17 -8.59 -3.31
CA ALA A 143 -1.25 -8.18 -2.41
C ALA A 143 -2.53 -7.74 -3.15
N SER A 144 -2.44 -7.48 -4.45
CA SER A 144 -3.56 -7.17 -5.34
C SER A 144 -4.02 -8.38 -6.17
N GLY A 145 -3.56 -9.59 -5.86
CA GLY A 145 -3.96 -10.83 -6.54
C GLY A 145 -3.14 -11.15 -7.79
N GLY A 146 -2.06 -10.40 -8.02
CA GLY A 146 -1.06 -10.71 -9.04
C GLY A 146 -0.27 -11.99 -8.70
N PRO A 147 0.49 -12.52 -9.68
CA PRO A 147 1.28 -13.73 -9.48
C PRO A 147 2.38 -13.51 -8.43
N ALA A 148 2.76 -14.59 -7.75
CA ALA A 148 3.92 -14.56 -6.88
C ALA A 148 5.19 -14.21 -7.69
N PRO A 149 5.97 -13.22 -7.26
CA PRO A 149 7.22 -12.89 -7.94
C PRO A 149 8.22 -14.04 -7.80
N PRO A 150 9.18 -14.16 -8.74
CA PRO A 150 10.30 -15.07 -8.55
C PRO A 150 11.04 -14.71 -7.25
N PRO A 151 11.58 -15.70 -6.52
CA PRO A 151 12.34 -15.44 -5.31
C PRO A 151 13.56 -14.58 -5.63
N GLU A 152 13.73 -13.51 -4.87
CA GLU A 152 14.84 -12.57 -5.03
C GLU A 152 16.01 -12.99 -4.14
N GLU A 153 17.25 -12.69 -4.53
CA GLU A 153 18.40 -13.10 -3.72
C GLU A 153 18.44 -12.36 -2.38
N SER A 154 18.08 -11.07 -2.39
CA SER A 154 18.10 -10.19 -1.23
C SER A 154 16.94 -9.19 -1.23
N HIS A 155 16.38 -8.91 -0.05
CA HIS A 155 15.44 -7.80 0.16
C HIS A 155 16.13 -6.61 0.86
N ARG A 156 17.46 -6.62 0.97
CA ARG A 156 18.21 -5.56 1.66
C ARG A 156 18.09 -4.25 0.87
N PRO A 157 17.56 -3.16 1.47
CA PRO A 157 17.48 -1.88 0.78
C PRO A 157 18.86 -1.27 0.58
N GLY A 158 19.00 -0.48 -0.49
CA GLY A 158 20.12 0.46 -0.64
C GLY A 158 19.93 1.70 0.23
N LYS A 159 20.89 2.64 0.18
CA LYS A 159 20.75 3.94 0.83
C LYS A 159 19.53 4.68 0.26
N PRO A 160 18.58 5.15 1.09
CA PRO A 160 17.44 5.92 0.59
C PRO A 160 17.93 7.21 -0.07
N THR A 161 17.22 7.62 -1.11
CA THR A 161 17.44 8.89 -1.80
C THR A 161 16.11 9.61 -1.88
N LEU A 162 16.14 10.95 -1.82
CA LEU A 162 14.94 11.76 -1.97
C LEU A 162 14.18 11.45 -3.27
N GLU A 163 14.90 11.23 -4.37
CA GLU A 163 14.29 10.85 -5.65
C GLU A 163 13.62 9.48 -5.58
N GLY A 164 14.25 8.51 -4.93
CA GLY A 164 13.67 7.18 -4.70
C GLY A 164 12.40 7.26 -3.86
N GLU A 165 12.43 8.00 -2.75
CA GLU A 165 11.25 8.22 -1.89
C GLU A 165 10.13 8.91 -2.68
N PHE A 166 10.47 9.94 -3.47
CA PHE A 166 9.50 10.69 -4.27
C PHE A 166 8.82 9.81 -5.31
N ARG A 167 9.58 8.96 -6.00
CA ARG A 167 9.04 8.00 -6.97
C ARG A 167 8.04 7.04 -6.32
N GLN A 168 8.34 6.54 -5.13
CA GLN A 168 7.46 5.61 -4.40
C GLN A 168 6.15 6.30 -3.98
N ALA A 169 6.26 7.51 -3.42
CA ALA A 169 5.08 8.30 -3.05
C ALA A 169 4.21 8.62 -4.26
N CYS A 170 4.81 9.01 -5.39
CA CYS A 170 4.08 9.29 -6.62
C CYS A 170 3.34 8.05 -7.14
N ALA A 171 3.99 6.88 -7.16
CA ALA A 171 3.34 5.65 -7.61
C ALA A 171 2.12 5.30 -6.73
N ALA A 172 2.25 5.40 -5.41
CA ALA A 172 1.12 5.18 -4.50
C ALA A 172 0.00 6.21 -4.68
N ILE A 173 0.35 7.47 -4.90
CA ILE A 173 -0.63 8.53 -5.22
C ILE A 173 -1.35 8.22 -6.52
N GLU A 174 -0.66 7.82 -7.59
CA GLU A 174 -1.26 7.49 -8.88
C GLU A 174 -2.31 6.37 -8.74
N THR A 175 -1.96 5.26 -8.08
CA THR A 175 -2.91 4.18 -7.78
C THR A 175 -4.08 4.66 -6.92
N GLY A 176 -3.82 5.48 -5.90
CA GLY A 176 -4.88 6.04 -5.07
C GLY A 176 -5.82 6.97 -5.84
N ARG A 177 -5.31 7.71 -6.83
CA ARG A 177 -6.14 8.57 -7.70
C ARG A 177 -7.05 7.75 -8.60
N ASP A 178 -6.57 6.62 -9.14
CA ASP A 178 -7.43 5.70 -9.90
C ASP A 178 -8.59 5.18 -9.03
N ALA A 179 -8.32 4.84 -7.76
CA ALA A 179 -9.35 4.41 -6.82
C ALA A 179 -10.34 5.53 -6.45
N ILE A 180 -9.85 6.77 -6.28
CA ILE A 180 -10.70 7.94 -6.05
C ILE A 180 -11.59 8.21 -7.28
N ASP A 181 -11.05 8.09 -8.49
CA ASP A 181 -11.84 8.28 -9.72
C ASP A 181 -12.99 7.25 -9.80
N GLN A 182 -12.76 5.98 -9.42
CA GLN A 182 -13.80 4.96 -9.32
C GLN A 182 -14.86 5.29 -8.27
N LEU A 183 -14.45 5.76 -7.08
CA LEU A 183 -15.38 6.21 -6.05
C LEU A 183 -16.21 7.41 -6.54
N CYS A 184 -15.58 8.40 -7.16
CA CYS A 184 -16.27 9.57 -7.72
C CYS A 184 -17.26 9.16 -8.82
N ALA A 185 -16.92 8.20 -9.68
CA ALA A 185 -17.82 7.65 -10.68
C ALA A 185 -19.05 6.96 -10.03
N ALA A 186 -18.85 6.18 -8.97
CA ALA A 186 -19.95 5.57 -8.22
C ALA A 186 -20.87 6.61 -7.57
N LEU A 187 -20.30 7.68 -7.00
CA LEU A 187 -21.06 8.80 -6.42
C LEU A 187 -21.87 9.54 -7.50
N LEU A 188 -21.24 9.90 -8.62
CA LEU A 188 -21.93 10.54 -9.75
C LEU A 188 -23.05 9.64 -10.32
N GLY A 189 -22.81 8.32 -10.39
CA GLY A 189 -23.82 7.35 -10.80
C GLY A 189 -25.05 7.35 -9.89
N ALA A 190 -24.84 7.26 -8.58
CA ALA A 190 -25.94 7.33 -7.60
C ALA A 190 -26.67 8.68 -7.65
N ALA A 191 -25.94 9.78 -7.84
CA ALA A 191 -26.52 11.11 -7.99
C ALA A 191 -27.37 11.23 -9.26
N ARG A 192 -26.93 10.63 -10.37
CA ARG A 192 -27.68 10.62 -11.64
C ARG A 192 -29.00 9.89 -11.53
N GLU A 193 -29.04 8.79 -10.76
CA GLU A 193 -30.27 8.03 -10.52
C GLU A 193 -31.26 8.80 -9.63
N ALA A 194 -30.77 9.45 -8.57
CA ALA A 194 -31.63 10.16 -7.61
C ALA A 194 -32.02 11.58 -8.07
N TRP A 195 -31.15 12.27 -8.82
CA TRP A 195 -31.32 13.66 -9.27
C TRP A 195 -30.83 13.86 -10.71
N PRO A 196 -31.53 13.29 -11.72
CA PRO A 196 -31.10 13.28 -13.13
C PRO A 196 -30.91 14.68 -13.74
N ASP A 197 -31.62 15.69 -13.23
CA ASP A 197 -31.50 17.07 -13.72
C ASP A 197 -30.36 17.87 -13.08
N ARG A 198 -29.71 17.35 -12.03
CA ARG A 198 -28.75 18.09 -11.20
C ARG A 198 -27.38 17.42 -11.04
N TRP A 199 -27.27 16.12 -11.26
CA TRP A 199 -26.05 15.36 -10.98
C TRP A 199 -24.78 15.92 -11.66
N THR A 200 -24.91 16.58 -12.80
CA THR A 200 -23.80 17.20 -13.53
C THR A 200 -23.17 18.40 -12.81
N THR A 201 -23.87 18.99 -11.82
CA THR A 201 -23.33 20.08 -11.01
C THR A 201 -22.61 19.57 -9.76
N LEU A 202 -22.55 18.26 -9.52
CA LEU A 202 -21.86 17.67 -8.40
C LEU A 202 -20.35 17.67 -8.62
N VAL A 203 -19.57 18.04 -7.60
CA VAL A 203 -18.10 18.03 -7.62
C VAL A 203 -17.55 17.15 -6.49
N PRO A 204 -17.60 15.81 -6.61
CA PRO A 204 -17.17 14.93 -5.54
C PRO A 204 -15.67 15.11 -5.22
N HIS A 205 -15.34 15.32 -3.95
CA HIS A 205 -13.95 15.31 -3.46
C HIS A 205 -13.84 14.81 -2.00
N PRO A 206 -14.42 13.62 -1.69
CA PRO A 206 -14.51 13.13 -0.31
C PRO A 206 -13.15 12.75 0.29
N VAL A 207 -12.17 12.42 -0.55
CA VAL A 207 -10.83 11.97 -0.16
C VAL A 207 -9.79 12.74 -0.95
N ILE A 208 -8.71 13.16 -0.28
CA ILE A 208 -7.52 13.73 -0.92
C ILE A 208 -6.28 12.91 -0.60
N LEU A 209 -5.30 12.97 -1.50
CA LEU A 209 -3.98 12.35 -1.34
C LEU A 209 -2.93 13.46 -1.29
N THR A 210 -2.01 13.35 -0.35
CA THR A 210 -0.97 14.34 -0.09
C THR A 210 0.35 13.63 0.22
N SER A 211 1.48 14.34 0.20
CA SER A 211 2.76 13.76 0.57
C SER A 211 3.63 14.75 1.34
N TRP A 212 4.41 14.21 2.27
CA TRP A 212 5.48 14.92 2.97
C TRP A 212 6.85 14.69 2.36
N VAL A 213 6.97 13.78 1.38
CA VAL A 213 8.26 13.46 0.76
C VAL A 213 8.80 14.66 0.00
N GLY A 214 9.94 15.19 0.47
CA GLY A 214 10.56 16.40 -0.07
C GLY A 214 9.95 17.71 0.43
N TYR A 215 9.09 17.65 1.44
CA TYR A 215 8.47 18.81 2.09
C TYR A 215 8.74 18.82 3.60
N ASP A 216 8.81 17.64 4.21
CA ASP A 216 9.22 17.47 5.61
C ASP A 216 10.75 17.47 5.70
N THR A 217 11.30 18.57 6.20
CA THR A 217 12.73 18.80 6.36
C THR A 217 13.22 18.55 7.80
N ASP A 218 12.32 18.16 8.71
CA ASP A 218 12.70 17.94 10.12
C ASP A 218 13.72 16.81 10.22
N GLY A 219 14.90 17.11 10.77
CA GLY A 219 16.03 16.18 10.85
C GLY A 219 16.66 15.76 9.51
N ARG A 220 16.29 16.37 8.37
CA ARG A 220 16.78 16.01 7.02
C ARG A 220 17.67 17.10 6.46
N THR A 221 18.96 16.81 6.32
CA THR A 221 19.95 17.73 5.72
C THR A 221 20.15 17.50 4.22
N ASP A 222 19.56 16.46 3.66
CA ASP A 222 19.64 16.08 2.25
C ASP A 222 18.53 16.69 1.38
N ILE A 223 17.63 17.49 1.96
CA ILE A 223 16.53 18.15 1.24
C ILE A 223 16.79 19.65 1.21
N ALA A 224 17.06 20.19 0.03
CA ALA A 224 17.22 21.63 -0.16
C ALA A 224 15.90 22.32 -0.53
N TRP A 225 15.83 23.64 -0.35
CA TRP A 225 14.60 24.41 -0.65
C TRP A 225 14.17 24.29 -2.13
N TRP A 226 15.14 24.17 -3.06
CA TRP A 226 14.85 24.01 -4.49
C TRP A 226 14.30 22.62 -4.81
N ASP A 227 14.61 21.60 -4.01
CA ASP A 227 14.02 20.27 -4.18
C ASP A 227 12.51 20.32 -3.93
N THR A 228 12.09 20.98 -2.85
CA THR A 228 10.66 21.17 -2.56
C THR A 228 9.91 21.84 -3.72
N LEU A 229 10.49 22.90 -4.31
CA LEU A 229 9.90 23.56 -5.47
C LEU A 229 9.89 22.65 -6.71
N ARG A 230 11.01 21.99 -7.01
CA ARG A 230 11.18 21.05 -8.13
C ARG A 230 10.14 19.93 -8.05
N LEU A 231 10.00 19.28 -6.89
CA LEU A 231 9.05 18.19 -6.68
C LEU A 231 7.60 18.66 -6.82
N ARG A 232 7.25 19.84 -6.30
CA ARG A 232 5.92 20.43 -6.47
C ARG A 232 5.57 20.65 -7.94
N LEU A 233 6.49 21.21 -8.73
CA LEU A 233 6.31 21.41 -10.16
C LEU A 233 6.19 20.09 -10.92
N ARG A 234 6.99 19.07 -10.55
CA ARG A 234 6.89 17.73 -11.12
C ARG A 234 5.53 17.09 -10.84
N MET A 235 5.03 17.16 -9.61
CA MET A 235 3.69 16.65 -9.27
C MET A 235 2.58 17.35 -10.06
N LYS A 236 2.67 18.67 -10.24
CA LYS A 236 1.73 19.42 -11.11
C LYS A 236 1.80 18.94 -12.56
N SER A 237 3.00 18.79 -13.11
CA SER A 237 3.21 18.27 -14.46
C SER A 237 2.63 16.85 -14.63
N MET A 238 2.85 15.97 -13.65
CA MET A 238 2.29 14.62 -13.64
C MET A 238 0.76 14.65 -13.65
N GLN A 239 0.15 15.51 -12.83
CA GLN A 239 -1.31 15.63 -12.81
C GLN A 239 -1.89 16.17 -14.12
N LEU A 240 -1.24 17.19 -14.71
CA LEU A 240 -1.67 17.71 -16.01
C LEU A 240 -1.58 16.64 -17.11
N ARG A 241 -0.50 15.83 -17.10
CA ARG A 241 -0.35 14.70 -18.02
C ARG A 241 -1.42 13.62 -17.82
N ARG A 242 -1.74 13.30 -16.57
CA ARG A 242 -2.84 12.37 -16.26
C ARG A 242 -4.17 12.88 -16.78
N LEU A 243 -4.54 14.13 -16.45
CA LEU A 243 -5.77 14.75 -16.91
C LEU A 243 -5.84 14.79 -18.44
N ALA A 244 -4.75 15.17 -19.10
CA ALA A 244 -4.65 15.15 -20.55
C ALA A 244 -4.95 13.77 -21.13
N GLY A 245 -4.38 12.70 -20.55
CA GLY A 245 -4.64 11.33 -20.94
C GLY A 245 -6.11 10.91 -20.79
N GLN A 246 -6.77 11.33 -19.70
CA GLN A 246 -8.18 11.03 -19.42
C GLN A 246 -9.16 11.77 -20.33
N VAL A 247 -8.84 13.02 -20.70
CA VAL A 247 -9.70 13.86 -21.53
C VAL A 247 -9.52 13.57 -23.02
N ARG A 248 -8.34 13.13 -23.45
CA ARG A 248 -8.03 12.81 -24.86
C ARG A 248 -9.04 11.87 -25.55
N PRO A 249 -9.50 10.75 -24.93
CA PRO A 249 -10.48 9.87 -25.57
C PRO A 249 -11.91 10.41 -25.56
N VAL A 250 -12.20 11.54 -24.89
CA VAL A 250 -13.54 12.12 -24.82
C VAL A 250 -13.85 12.91 -26.09
N ALA A 251 -14.78 12.40 -26.90
CA ALA A 251 -15.11 13.01 -28.21
C ALA A 251 -15.50 14.49 -28.11
N ALA A 252 -16.27 14.89 -27.09
CA ALA A 252 -16.66 16.28 -26.86
C ALA A 252 -15.48 17.20 -26.53
N ALA A 253 -14.33 16.66 -26.13
CA ALA A 253 -13.11 17.41 -25.82
C ALA A 253 -12.14 17.49 -27.01
N ALA A 254 -12.50 16.96 -28.18
CA ALA A 254 -11.61 16.90 -29.35
C ALA A 254 -11.10 18.28 -29.81
N GLU A 255 -11.86 19.35 -29.58
CA GLU A 255 -11.47 20.72 -29.96
C GLU A 255 -10.35 21.29 -29.09
N LEU A 256 -10.21 20.84 -27.83
CA LEU A 256 -9.16 21.31 -26.92
C LEU A 256 -7.75 20.92 -27.39
N TRP A 257 -7.64 19.93 -28.28
CA TRP A 257 -6.38 19.39 -28.79
C TRP A 257 -5.94 19.97 -30.14
N ARG A 258 -6.78 20.79 -30.77
CA ARG A 258 -6.49 21.36 -32.10
C ARG A 258 -5.79 22.73 -32.02
N ARG A 259 -5.50 23.22 -30.82
CA ARG A 259 -4.77 24.47 -30.55
C ARG A 259 -3.36 24.15 -30.07
#